data_AF-A0A931N0E3-F1
#
_entry.id   AF-A0A931N0E3-F1
#
_cell.length_a   1.000
_cell.length_b   1.000
_cell.length_c   1.000
_cell.angle_alpha   90.00
_cell.angle_beta   90.00
_cell.angle_gamma   90.00
#
_symmetry.space_group_name_H-M   'P 1'
#
loop_
_entity.id
_entity.type
_entity.pdbx_description
1 polymer ?
#
loop_
_entity_poly.entity_id
_entity_poly.type
_entity_poly.pdbx_seq_one_letter_code
_entity_poly.pdbx_strand_id
1 'polypeptide(L)'
;MAESVSVDPQQLRTAAGRLDIVFEESGTALRDTDRVIAECGPAWKDPAATAFGRFTTYLEGRRTQLQQSVAGLSESLATTATGMETQDGSSSSALSQLTSRSSSLDL
;
A
#
# COMPACT_ATOMS: atom_id res chain seq x y z
N MET A 1 -14.80 -22.83 9.12
CA MET A 1 -13.54 -23.35 8.53
C MET A 1 -12.90 -22.19 7.80
N ALA A 2 -11.81 -21.65 8.33
CA ALA A 2 -11.05 -20.62 7.62
C ALA A 2 -10.27 -21.32 6.51
N GLU A 3 -10.59 -21.00 5.26
CA GLU A 3 -9.88 -21.49 4.10
C GLU A 3 -8.42 -21.04 4.22
N SER A 4 -7.52 -21.99 4.44
CA SER A 4 -6.09 -21.72 4.60
C SER A 4 -5.53 -21.34 3.23
N VAL A 5 -5.62 -20.06 2.89
CA VAL A 5 -4.95 -19.50 1.72
C VAL A 5 -3.46 -19.54 2.01
N SER A 6 -2.73 -20.43 1.33
CA SER A 6 -1.28 -20.46 1.31
C SER A 6 -0.79 -19.23 0.53
N VAL A 7 -0.77 -18.07 1.18
CA VAL A 7 -0.23 -16.85 0.58
C VAL A 7 1.29 -16.93 0.61
N ASP A 8 1.92 -16.94 -0.56
CA ASP A 8 3.37 -16.89 -0.68
C ASP A 8 3.89 -15.51 -0.21
N PRO A 9 4.76 -15.44 0.81
CA PRO A 9 5.30 -14.17 1.32
C PRO A 9 6.04 -13.34 0.26
N GLN A 10 6.64 -14.00 -0.73
CA GLN A 10 7.31 -13.34 -1.85
C GLN A 10 6.32 -12.69 -2.82
N GLN A 11 5.13 -13.28 -3.00
CA GLN A 11 4.04 -12.65 -3.75
C GLN A 11 3.50 -11.40 -3.02
N LEU A 12 3.39 -11.43 -1.69
CA LEU A 12 3.00 -10.26 -0.90
C LEU A 12 4.03 -9.13 -1.00
N ARG A 13 5.33 -9.42 -0.89
CA ARG A 13 6.37 -8.40 -1.07
C ARG A 13 6.36 -7.84 -2.49
N THR A 14 6.13 -8.68 -3.50
CA THR A 14 6.00 -8.23 -4.89
C THR A 14 4.77 -7.33 -5.08
N ALA A 15 3.64 -7.66 -4.45
CA ALA A 15 2.43 -6.85 -4.47
C ALA A 15 2.62 -5.50 -3.76
N ALA A 16 3.30 -5.50 -2.60
CA ALA A 16 3.66 -4.28 -1.88
C ALA A 16 4.58 -3.38 -2.73
N GLY A 17 5.63 -3.95 -3.33
CA GLY A 17 6.53 -3.17 -4.21
C GLY A 17 5.84 -2.60 -5.45
N ARG A 18 4.83 -3.30 -6.02
CA ARG A 18 4.01 -2.76 -7.10
C ARG A 18 3.14 -1.59 -6.64
N LEU A 19 2.64 -1.62 -5.41
CA LEU A 19 1.85 -0.53 -4.85
C LEU A 19 2.70 0.70 -4.56
N ASP A 20 3.94 0.52 -4.11
CA ASP A 20 4.88 1.63 -3.94
C ASP A 20 5.18 2.32 -5.28
N ILE A 21 5.37 1.56 -6.36
CA ILE A 21 5.55 2.14 -7.71
C ILE A 21 4.32 2.95 -8.13
N VAL A 22 3.11 2.38 -7.97
CA VAL A 22 1.86 3.09 -8.30
C VAL A 22 1.70 4.35 -7.45
N PHE A 23 2.12 4.32 -6.19
CA PHE A 23 2.11 5.49 -5.31
C PHE A 23 3.04 6.60 -5.83
N GLU A 24 4.28 6.27 -6.17
CA GLU A 24 5.26 7.22 -6.71
C GLU A 24 4.82 7.80 -8.08
N GLU A 25 4.32 6.95 -8.97
CA GLU A 25 3.79 7.39 -10.27
C GLU A 25 2.58 8.31 -10.10
N SER A 26 1.63 7.95 -9.23
CA SER A 26 0.48 8.77 -8.91
C SER A 26 0.90 10.10 -8.28
N GLY A 27 1.86 10.08 -7.36
CA GLY A 27 2.40 11.28 -6.72
C GLY A 27 3.12 12.21 -7.70
N THR A 28 3.78 11.65 -8.72
CA THR A 28 4.41 12.42 -9.80
C THR A 28 3.36 13.06 -10.70
N ALA A 29 2.39 12.27 -11.19
CA ALA A 29 1.31 12.77 -12.04
C ALA A 29 0.46 13.86 -11.34
N LEU A 30 0.24 13.73 -10.03
CA LEU A 30 -0.47 14.72 -9.23
C LEU A 30 0.30 16.04 -9.11
N ARG A 31 1.63 15.99 -8.93
CA ARG A 31 2.51 17.18 -8.90
C ARG A 31 2.55 17.89 -10.25
N ASP A 32 2.61 17.15 -11.34
CA ASP A 32 2.54 17.72 -12.69
C ASP A 32 1.19 18.40 -12.93
N THR A 33 0.11 17.79 -12.47
CA THR A 33 -1.24 18.39 -12.52
C THR A 33 -1.31 19.67 -11.70
N ASP A 34 -0.74 19.71 -10.49
CA ASP A 34 -0.67 20.92 -9.67
C ASP A 34 0.10 22.04 -10.33
N ARG A 35 1.22 21.70 -10.98
CA ARG A 35 2.02 22.65 -11.74
C ARG A 35 1.20 23.26 -12.87
N VAL A 36 0.53 22.45 -13.67
CA VAL A 36 -0.34 22.94 -14.77
C VAL A 36 -1.48 23.81 -14.22
N ILE A 37 -2.10 23.40 -13.12
CA ILE A 37 -3.13 24.19 -12.44
C ILE A 37 -2.61 25.55 -11.99
N ALA A 38 -1.43 25.59 -11.36
CA ALA A 38 -0.81 26.83 -10.90
C ALA A 38 -0.42 27.74 -12.08
N GLU A 39 0.04 27.18 -13.19
CA GLU A 39 0.37 27.91 -14.42
C GLU A 39 -0.89 28.49 -15.10
N CYS A 40 -2.00 27.74 -15.10
CA CYS A 40 -3.25 28.20 -15.71
C CYS A 40 -4.02 29.20 -14.85
N GLY A 41 -3.96 29.08 -13.52
CA GLY A 41 -4.74 29.89 -12.57
C GLY A 41 -4.75 31.40 -12.84
N PRO A 42 -3.60 32.05 -13.05
CA PRO A 42 -3.51 33.49 -13.33
C PRO A 42 -4.14 33.93 -14.66
N ALA A 43 -4.32 33.00 -15.61
CA ALA A 43 -4.84 33.30 -16.94
C ALA A 43 -6.38 33.36 -16.99
N TRP A 44 -7.06 32.81 -15.98
CA TRP A 44 -8.52 32.80 -15.92
C TRP A 44 -9.07 34.12 -15.39
N LYS A 45 -9.96 34.76 -16.16
CA LYS A 45 -10.76 35.91 -15.73
C LYS A 45 -12.14 35.43 -15.23
N ASP A 46 -12.82 36.24 -14.43
CA ASP A 46 -14.19 35.93 -14.00
C ASP A 46 -15.14 35.74 -15.18
N PRO A 47 -16.12 34.82 -15.13
CA PRO A 47 -16.49 33.85 -14.08
C PRO A 47 -15.71 32.51 -14.09
N ALA A 48 -14.79 32.33 -15.04
CA ALA A 48 -14.06 31.09 -15.21
C ALA A 48 -13.04 30.84 -14.08
N ALA A 49 -12.50 31.89 -13.46
CA ALA A 49 -11.67 31.80 -12.26
C ALA A 49 -12.40 31.12 -11.08
N THR A 50 -13.69 31.41 -10.88
CA THR A 50 -14.50 30.78 -9.83
C THR A 50 -14.74 29.29 -10.11
N ALA A 51 -15.06 28.92 -11.36
CA ALA A 51 -15.22 27.53 -11.75
C ALA A 51 -13.91 26.73 -11.62
N PHE A 52 -12.79 27.36 -11.99
CA PHE A 52 -11.46 26.82 -11.82
C PHE A 52 -11.13 26.55 -10.35
N GLY A 53 -11.39 27.51 -9.45
CA GLY A 53 -11.19 27.30 -8.00
C GLY A 53 -12.01 26.16 -7.40
N ARG A 54 -13.25 25.95 -7.87
CA ARG A 54 -14.07 24.80 -7.47
C ARG A 54 -13.47 23.47 -7.97
N PHE A 55 -13.00 23.45 -9.21
CA PHE A 55 -12.37 22.28 -9.81
C PHE A 55 -11.07 21.90 -9.07
N THR A 56 -10.22 22.87 -8.75
CA THR A 56 -8.96 22.60 -8.02
C THR A 56 -9.22 22.11 -6.60
N THR A 57 -10.20 22.67 -5.91
CA THR A 57 -10.64 22.19 -4.58
C THR A 57 -11.13 20.74 -4.62
N TYR A 58 -11.92 20.40 -5.64
CA TYR A 58 -12.38 19.03 -5.84
C TYR A 58 -11.23 18.04 -6.11
N LEU A 59 -10.26 18.45 -6.95
CA LEU A 59 -9.07 17.63 -7.22
C LEU A 59 -8.23 17.41 -5.96
N GLU A 60 -8.04 18.44 -5.14
CA GLU A 60 -7.31 18.34 -3.86
C GLU A 60 -7.97 17.32 -2.91
N GLY A 61 -9.30 17.34 -2.82
CA GLY A 61 -10.05 16.36 -2.02
C GLY A 61 -9.84 14.92 -2.50
N ARG A 62 -9.89 14.68 -3.81
CA ARG A 62 -9.65 13.34 -4.38
C ARG A 62 -8.22 12.88 -4.20
N ARG A 63 -7.25 13.80 -4.32
CA ARG A 63 -5.83 13.54 -4.05
C ARG A 63 -5.62 13.07 -2.62
N THR A 64 -6.14 13.82 -1.65
CA THR A 64 -6.04 13.47 -0.23
C THR A 64 -6.60 12.07 0.03
N GLN A 65 -7.79 11.78 -0.53
CA GLN A 65 -8.42 10.47 -0.37
C GLN A 65 -7.62 9.33 -1.02
N LEU A 66 -7.03 9.56 -2.19
CA LEU A 66 -6.17 8.58 -2.85
C LEU A 66 -4.91 8.30 -2.02
N GLN A 67 -4.24 9.34 -1.53
CA GLN A 67 -3.05 9.19 -0.67
C GLN A 67 -3.36 8.41 0.60
N GLN A 68 -4.47 8.71 1.28
CA GLN A 68 -4.92 7.97 2.47
C GLN A 68 -5.22 6.50 2.16
N SER A 69 -5.89 6.23 1.04
CA SER A 69 -6.25 4.86 0.65
C SER A 69 -5.00 4.03 0.33
N VAL A 70 -4.04 4.60 -0.39
CA VAL A 70 -2.80 3.90 -0.73
C VAL A 70 -1.93 3.69 0.50
N ALA A 71 -1.82 4.68 1.39
CA ALA A 71 -1.12 4.52 2.66
C ALA A 71 -1.73 3.39 3.51
N GLY A 72 -3.07 3.35 3.63
CA GLY A 72 -3.76 2.30 4.37
C GLY A 72 -3.59 0.90 3.75
N LEU A 73 -3.54 0.79 2.41
CA LEU A 73 -3.26 -0.47 1.73
C LEU A 73 -1.82 -0.94 1.96
N SER A 74 -0.85 -0.02 1.86
CA SER A 74 0.57 -0.33 2.14
C SER A 74 0.77 -0.80 3.58
N GLU A 75 0.19 -0.10 4.56
CA GLU A 75 0.24 -0.49 5.97
C GLU A 75 -0.43 -1.85 6.23
N SER A 76 -1.58 -2.11 5.60
CA SER A 76 -2.27 -3.39 5.72
C SER A 76 -1.44 -4.55 5.15
N LEU A 77 -0.77 -4.33 4.02
CA LEU A 77 0.12 -5.31 3.41
C LEU A 77 1.37 -5.57 4.25
N ALA A 78 2.00 -4.51 4.77
CA ALA A 78 3.14 -4.64 5.68
C ALA A 78 2.76 -5.43 6.94
N THR A 79 1.63 -5.07 7.56
CA THR A 79 1.10 -5.77 8.74
C THR A 79 0.81 -7.24 8.44
N THR A 80 0.21 -7.53 7.28
CA THR A 80 -0.08 -8.91 6.85
C THR A 80 1.21 -9.70 6.64
N ALA A 81 2.22 -9.11 5.98
CA ALA A 81 3.51 -9.74 5.76
C ALA A 81 4.24 -10.06 7.09
N THR A 82 4.28 -9.11 8.03
CA THR A 82 4.87 -9.34 9.36
C THR A 82 4.13 -10.42 10.15
N GLY A 83 2.79 -10.46 10.05
CA GLY A 83 1.97 -11.52 10.66
C GLY A 83 2.32 -12.90 10.12
N MET A 84 2.47 -13.02 8.80
CA MET A 84 2.86 -14.29 8.16
C MET A 84 4.29 -14.71 8.52
N GLU A 85 5.25 -13.79 8.52
CA GLU A 85 6.63 -14.10 8.97
C GLU A 85 6.67 -14.62 10.41
N THR A 86 5.86 -14.02 11.29
CA THR A 86 5.76 -14.45 12.70
C THR A 86 5.14 -15.84 12.81
N GLN A 87 4.13 -16.14 11.99
CA GLN A 87 3.45 -17.44 11.96
C GLN A 87 4.36 -18.54 11.39
N ASP A 88 5.13 -18.25 10.34
CA ASP A 88 6.11 -19.17 9.74
C ASP A 88 7.25 -19.45 10.73
N GLY A 89 7.78 -18.42 11.39
CA GLY A 89 8.83 -18.59 12.41
C GLY A 89 8.36 -19.43 13.59
N SER A 90 7.12 -19.23 14.04
CA SER A 90 6.52 -20.02 15.13
C SER A 90 6.30 -21.48 14.72
N SER A 91 5.83 -21.70 13.49
CA SER A 91 5.58 -23.05 12.94
C SER A 91 6.88 -23.83 12.73
N SER A 92 7.92 -23.18 12.19
CA SER A 92 9.26 -23.75 12.03
C SER A 92 9.90 -24.12 13.37
N SER A 93 9.74 -23.25 14.38
CA SER A 93 10.22 -23.51 15.74
C SER A 93 9.50 -24.69 16.39
N ALA A 94 8.18 -24.78 16.23
CA ALA A 94 7.39 -25.90 16.73
C ALA A 94 7.77 -27.23 16.05
N LEU A 95 8.00 -27.21 14.73
CA LEU A 95 8.42 -28.38 13.96
C LEU A 95 9.83 -28.84 14.35
N SER A 96 10.74 -27.89 14.62
CA SER A 96 12.09 -28.18 15.10
C SER A 96 12.06 -28.83 16.48
N GLN A 97 11.23 -28.33 17.40
CA GLN A 97 11.06 -28.92 18.73
C GLN A 97 10.45 -30.33 18.68
N LEU A 98 9.47 -30.56 17.79
CA LEU A 98 8.90 -31.89 17.57
C LEU A 98 9.92 -32.88 17.00
N THR A 99 10.71 -32.45 16.01
CA THR A 99 11.78 -33.26 15.42
C THR A 99 12.83 -33.63 16.47
N SER A 100 13.31 -32.65 17.27
CA SER A 100 14.27 -32.93 18.35
C SER A 100 13.73 -33.86 19.44
N ARG A 101 12.43 -33.77 19.78
CA ARG A 101 11.81 -34.72 20.72
C ARG A 101 11.69 -36.11 20.13
N SER A 102 11.32 -36.23 18.86
CA SER A 102 11.22 -37.52 18.17
C SER A 102 12.57 -38.22 18.09
N SER A 103 13.65 -37.50 17.77
CA SER A 103 15.01 -38.06 17.74
C SER A 103 15.54 -38.47 19.12
N SER A 104 15.04 -37.85 20.19
CA SER A 104 15.40 -38.21 21.58
C SER A 104 14.63 -39.42 22.12
N LEU A 105 13.60 -39.88 21.41
CA LEU A 105 12.77 -41.05 21.77
C LEU A 105 13.19 -42.32 20.99
N ASP A 106 14.05 -42.19 19.98
CA ASP A 106 14.52 -43.27 19.10
C ASP A 106 15.96 -43.75 19.45
N LEU A 107 16.53 -43.26 20.56
CA LEU A 107 17.82 -43.66 21.17
C LEU A 107 17.57 -44.31 22.53
#